data_AF-A0A354A3M2-F1
#
_entry.id   AF-A0A354A3M2-F1
#
_cell.length_a   1.000
_cell.length_b   1.000
_cell.length_c   1.000
_cell.angle_alpha   90.00
_cell.angle_beta   90.00
_cell.angle_gamma   90.00
#
_symmetry.space_group_name_H-M   'P 1'
#
loop_
_entity.id
_entity.type
_entity.pdbx_description
1 polymer ?
#
loop_
_entity_poly.entity_id
_entity_poly.type
_entity_poly.pdbx_seq_one_letter_code
_entity_poly.pdbx_strand_id
1 'polypeptide(L)' 'ELEVYQLLGQGLKKHEIADKLSLSVKTVETYIEHIKIKLQLKGTHEVLMHAVKSAYQ' A
#
# COMPACT_ATOMS: atom_id res chain seq x y z
N GLU A 1 -7.88 -3.15 -0.23
CA GLU A 1 -6.88 -2.64 -1.20
C GLU A 1 -6.74 -1.11 -1.13
N LEU A 2 -7.78 -0.33 -1.39
CA LEU A 2 -7.68 1.13 -1.50
C LEU A 2 -7.23 1.83 -0.21
N GLU A 3 -7.67 1.36 0.97
CA GLU A 3 -7.18 1.87 2.26
C GLU A 3 -5.68 1.61 2.46
N VAL A 4 -5.20 0.40 2.14
CA VAL A 4 -3.76 0.10 2.19
C VAL A 4 -2.99 1.03 1.27
N TYR A 5 -3.52 1.30 0.07
CA TYR A 5 -2.92 2.24 -0.87
C TYR A 5 -2.85 3.66 -0.31
N GLN A 6 -3.93 4.20 0.26
CA GLN A 6 -3.91 5.54 0.87
C GLN A 6 -2.95 5.63 2.05
N LEU A 7 -2.92 4.61 2.91
CA LEU A 7 -2.02 4.59 4.06
C LEU A 7 -0.55 4.47 3.64
N LEU A 8 -0.25 3.70 2.59
CA LEU A 8 1.08 3.69 1.96
C LEU A 8 1.46 5.09 1.44
N GLY A 9 0.50 5.82 0.87
CA GLY A 9 0.69 7.18 0.40
C GLY A 9 0.93 8.21 1.49
N GLN A 10 0.49 7.92 2.72
CA GLN A 10 0.83 8.71 3.91
C GLN A 10 2.24 8.43 4.45
N GLY A 11 2.97 7.46 3.86
CA GLY A 11 4.29 7.04 4.32
C GLY A 11 4.25 5.98 5.43
N LEU A 12 3.09 5.36 5.69
CA LEU A 12 2.96 4.32 6.71
C LEU A 12 3.60 3.01 6.25
N LYS A 13 4.25 2.31 7.18
CA LYS A 13 4.85 0.99 6.91
C LYS A 13 3.79 -0.11 6.96
N LYS A 14 4.04 -1.23 6.27
CA LYS A 14 3.11 -2.38 6.20
C LYS A 14 2.58 -2.84 7.58
N HIS A 15 3.43 -2.79 8.61
CA HIS A 15 3.04 -3.17 9.97
C HIS A 15 2.11 -2.12 10.63
N GLU A 16 2.32 -0.83 10.40
CA GLU A 16 1.42 0.21 10.92
C GLU A 16 0.07 0.19 10.20
N ILE A 17 0.09 -0.14 8.91
CA ILE A 17 -1.13 -0.34 8.12
C ILE A 17 -1.90 -1.55 8.64
N ALA A 18 -1.19 -2.65 8.92
CA ALA A 18 -1.76 -3.85 9.52
C ALA A 18 -2.40 -3.54 10.88
N ASP A 19 -1.69 -2.80 11.73
CA ASP A 19 -2.19 -2.38 13.04
C ASP A 19 -3.42 -1.46 12.93
N LYS A 20 -3.36 -0.41 12.10
CA LYS A 20 -4.47 0.51 11.84
C LYS A 20 -5.72 -0.17 11.32
N LEU A 21 -5.56 -1.11 10.40
CA LEU A 21 -6.68 -1.83 9.79
C LEU A 21 -7.11 -3.05 10.62
N SER A 22 -6.41 -3.36 11.73
CA SER A 22 -6.55 -4.61 12.47
C SER A 22 -6.48 -5.85 11.57
N LEU A 23 -5.59 -5.81 10.58
CA LEU A 23 -5.32 -6.87 9.63
C LEU A 23 -3.97 -7.52 9.89
N SER A 24 -3.78 -8.75 9.43
CA SER A 24 -2.45 -9.35 9.43
C SER A 24 -1.56 -8.70 8.37
N VAL A 25 -0.26 -8.58 8.66
CA VAL A 25 0.75 -8.10 7.70
C VAL A 25 0.69 -8.88 6.39
N LYS A 26 0.43 -10.20 6.46
CA LYS A 26 0.20 -11.05 5.27
C LYS A 26 -0.96 -10.56 4.40
N THR A 27 -2.07 -10.16 5.00
CA THR A 27 -3.24 -9.63 4.27
C THR A 27 -2.90 -8.29 3.62
N VAL A 28 -2.16 -7.42 4.32
CA VAL A 28 -1.65 -6.17 3.75
C VAL A 28 -0.72 -6.46 2.57
N GLU A 29 0.14 -7.48 2.65
CA GLU A 29 0.99 -7.90 1.53
C GLU A 29 0.19 -8.38 0.33
N THR A 30 -0.83 -9.22 0.52
CA THR A 30 -1.75 -9.63 -0.57
C THR A 30 -2.42 -8.42 -1.23
N TYR A 31 -2.86 -7.44 -0.44
CA TYR A 31 -3.43 -6.20 -1.00
C TYR A 31 -2.41 -5.39 -1.77
N ILE A 32 -1.16 -5.27 -1.28
CA ILE A 32 -0.07 -4.63 -2.02
C ILE A 32 0.20 -5.34 -3.35
N GLU A 33 0.18 -6.67 -3.38
CA GLU A 33 0.36 -7.42 -4.63
C GLU A 33 -0.77 -7.16 -5.62
N HIS A 34 -2.03 -7.17 -5.18
CA HIS A 34 -3.15 -6.84 -6.05
C HIS A 34 -3.06 -5.41 -6.59
N ILE A 35 -2.72 -4.44 -5.73
CA ILE A 35 -2.49 -3.04 -6.12
C ILE A 35 -1.35 -2.95 -7.13
N LYS A 36 -0.25 -3.65 -6.89
CA LYS A 36 0.92 -3.71 -7.78
C LYS A 36 0.52 -4.22 -9.16
N ILE A 37 -0.28 -5.29 -9.23
CA ILE A 37 -0.77 -5.87 -10.49
C ILE A 37 -1.70 -4.87 -11.21
N LYS A 38 -2.65 -4.26 -10.49
CA LYS A 38 -3.58 -3.26 -11.04
C LYS A 38 -2.86 -2.04 -11.62
N LEU A 39 -1.82 -1.56 -10.94
CA LEU A 39 -1.05 -0.39 -11.35
C LEU A 39 0.14 -0.74 -12.27
N GLN A 40 0.35 -2.03 -12.56
CA GLN A 40 1.47 -2.55 -13.35
C GLN A 40 2.86 -2.07 -12.86
N LEU A 41 3.04 -2.01 -11.54
CA LEU A 41 4.29 -1.58 -10.91
C LEU A 41 5.23 -2.77 -10.69
N LYS A 42 6.55 -2.58 -10.78
CA LYS A 42 7.50 -3.71 -10.68
C LYS A 42 7.76 -4.10 -9.23
N GLY A 43 7.68 -3.16 -8.29
CA GLY A 43 7.94 -3.42 -6.87
C GLY A 43 7.01 -2.72 -5.89
N THR A 44 6.99 -3.20 -4.65
CA THR A 44 6.30 -2.56 -3.53
C THR A 44 6.78 -1.12 -3.30
N HIS A 45 8.05 -0.84 -3.59
CA HIS A 45 8.62 0.51 -3.47
C HIS A 45 7.99 1.48 -4.48
N GLU A 46 7.78 1.04 -5.73
CA GLU A 46 7.07 1.82 -6.74
C GLU A 46 5.60 2.03 -6.36
N VAL A 47 4.94 1.02 -5.79
CA VAL A 47 3.56 1.16 -5.26
C VAL A 47 3.51 2.25 -4.20
N LEU A 48 4.46 2.26 -3.27
CA LEU A 48 4.53 3.25 -2.20
C LEU A 48 4.79 4.65 -2.78
N MET A 49 5.76 4.79 -3.68
CA MET A 49 6.08 6.07 -4.32
C MET A 49 4.91 6.59 -5.18
N HIS A 50 4.19 5.69 -5.86
CA HIS A 50 2.98 6.03 -6.61
C HIS A 50 1.84 6.46 -5.69
N ALA A 51 1.62 5.73 -4.59
CA ALA A 51 0.64 6.07 -3.58
C ALA A 51 0.90 7.45 -2.94
N VAL A 52 2.17 7.74 -2.63
CA VAL A 52 2.57 9.06 -2.13
C VAL A 52 2.28 10.10 -3.19
N LYS A 53 2.70 9.89 -4.44
CA LYS A 53 2.43 10.83 -5.52
C LYS A 53 0.93 11.09 -5.73
N SER A 54 0.08 10.08 -5.64
CA SER A 54 -1.38 10.22 -5.73
C SER A 54 -2.00 10.94 -4.53
N ALA A 55 -1.38 10.93 -3.36
CA ALA A 55 -1.88 11.61 -2.16
C ALA A 55 -1.57 13.11 -2.13
N TYR A 56 -0.53 13.54 -2.87
CA TYR A 56 -0.11 14.94 -3.01
C TYR A 56 -0.63 15.61 -4.30
N GLN A 57 -1.46 14.92 -5.10
CA GLN A 57 -2.01 15.39 -6.36
C GLN A 57 -3.50 15.72 -6.22
#